data_AF-W8U5H4-F1
#
_entry.id   AF-W8U5H4-F1
#
_cell.length_a   1.000
_cell.length_b   1.000
_cell.length_c   1.000
_cell.angle_alpha   90.00
_cell.angle_beta   90.00
_cell.angle_gamma   90.00
#
_symmetry.space_group_name_H-M   'P 1'
#
loop_
_entity.id
_entity.type
_entity.pdbx_description
1 polymer ?
#
loop_
_entity_poly.entity_id
_entity_poly.type
_entity_poly.pdbx_seq_one_letter_code
_entity_poly.pdbx_strand_id
1 'polypeptide(L)'
;MFIIDSRTPDEAKDMLVKRGQIIETKPSENTYAAISGHPDISVCHLGGREIVVAPDSFEHYKELLSIYGFNVICGRSELQHSYPHNIQYNVAFVGKHAIHNFRHTDTVILEHIRKNGYVLVDVKQGYSKCSTCVIDGNSIITSDEGIHRAAMNFGIESLLIEKGGISLEGFEYGFIGGCSGLISENEIAFIGDLTEHACYRAMREFIEKRNREIVILGEFKLADYGSIIPLLEEQPKYI
;
A
#
# COMPACT_ATOMS: atom_id res chain seq x y z
N MET A 1 -13.11 6.12 -0.39
CA MET A 1 -12.70 6.01 -1.81
C MET A 1 -11.35 5.34 -1.86
N PHE A 2 -11.15 4.39 -2.76
CA PHE A 2 -9.98 3.51 -2.79
C PHE A 2 -9.42 3.39 -4.21
N ILE A 3 -8.09 3.34 -4.37
CA ILE A 3 -7.46 2.83 -5.58
C ILE A 3 -7.11 1.36 -5.36
N ILE A 4 -7.48 0.49 -6.30
CA ILE A 4 -7.17 -0.94 -6.28
C ILE A 4 -6.71 -1.42 -7.66
N ASP A 5 -6.03 -2.55 -7.70
CA ASP A 5 -5.69 -3.23 -8.96
C ASP A 5 -6.97 -3.59 -9.73
N SER A 6 -7.04 -3.27 -11.02
CA SER A 6 -8.17 -3.65 -11.89
C SER A 6 -8.39 -5.16 -11.96
N ARG A 7 -7.39 -5.96 -11.60
CA ARG A 7 -7.42 -7.44 -11.59
C ARG A 7 -7.86 -8.03 -10.25
N THR A 8 -8.16 -7.18 -9.26
CA THR A 8 -8.76 -7.62 -7.99
C THR A 8 -10.06 -8.41 -8.29
N PRO A 9 -10.32 -9.57 -7.64
CA PRO A 9 -11.50 -10.38 -7.95
C PRO A 9 -12.81 -9.62 -7.74
N ASP A 10 -13.80 -9.88 -8.60
CA ASP A 10 -15.10 -9.18 -8.56
C ASP A 10 -15.80 -9.30 -7.18
N GLU A 11 -15.66 -10.45 -6.51
CA GLU A 11 -16.16 -10.64 -5.15
C GLU A 11 -15.59 -9.60 -4.16
N ALA A 12 -14.26 -9.37 -4.21
CA ALA A 12 -13.61 -8.37 -3.37
C ALA A 12 -14.02 -6.94 -3.76
N LYS A 13 -14.17 -6.66 -5.07
CA LYS A 13 -14.68 -5.38 -5.57
C LYS A 13 -16.10 -5.11 -5.06
N ASP A 14 -16.99 -6.09 -5.15
CA ASP A 14 -18.38 -6.02 -4.69
C ASP A 14 -18.51 -5.75 -3.18
N MET A 15 -17.55 -6.22 -2.39
CA MET A 15 -17.46 -5.93 -0.96
C MET A 15 -16.91 -4.54 -0.66
N LEU A 16 -15.97 -4.05 -1.47
CA LEU A 16 -15.36 -2.72 -1.35
C LEU A 16 -16.31 -1.60 -1.79
N VAL A 17 -17.08 -1.79 -2.87
CA VAL A 17 -18.03 -0.76 -3.35
C VAL A 17 -19.11 -0.41 -2.33
N LYS A 18 -19.44 -1.35 -1.43
CA LYS A 18 -20.35 -1.12 -0.30
C LYS A 18 -19.77 -0.19 0.77
N ARG A 19 -18.45 0.03 0.77
CA ARG A 19 -17.70 0.85 1.73
C ARG A 19 -17.19 2.16 1.14
N GLY A 20 -17.16 2.26 -0.18
CA GLY A 20 -16.79 3.51 -0.85
C GLY A 20 -16.52 3.31 -2.33
N GLN A 21 -16.38 4.43 -3.03
CA GLN A 21 -16.05 4.41 -4.45
C GLN A 21 -14.68 3.77 -4.71
N ILE A 22 -14.61 2.93 -5.73
CA ILE A 22 -13.39 2.30 -6.23
C ILE A 22 -12.90 3.03 -7.48
N ILE A 23 -11.59 3.20 -7.57
CA ILE A 23 -10.87 3.62 -8.76
C ILE A 23 -9.91 2.49 -9.12
N GLU A 24 -10.07 1.91 -10.30
CA GLU A 24 -9.22 0.83 -10.75
C GLU A 24 -7.97 1.36 -11.45
N THR A 25 -6.84 0.72 -11.22
CA THR A 25 -5.59 1.04 -11.91
C THR A 25 -5.66 0.64 -13.39
N LYS A 26 -5.03 1.44 -14.25
CA LYS A 26 -4.62 1.00 -15.59
C LYS A 26 -3.29 0.22 -15.50
N PRO A 27 -3.20 -1.03 -15.98
CA PRO A 27 -1.94 -1.76 -15.96
C PRO A 27 -0.83 -1.06 -16.76
N SER A 28 0.39 -1.03 -16.21
CA SER A 28 1.57 -0.50 -16.88
C SER A 28 2.25 -1.57 -17.74
N GLU A 29 2.45 -1.26 -19.02
CA GLU A 29 3.20 -2.11 -19.97
C GLU A 29 4.71 -2.11 -19.69
N ASN A 30 5.19 -1.21 -18.84
CA ASN A 30 6.61 -1.06 -18.54
C ASN A 30 7.12 -2.04 -17.47
N THR A 31 6.22 -2.75 -16.78
CA THR A 31 6.56 -3.67 -15.67
C THR A 31 6.13 -5.11 -16.00
N TYR A 32 6.66 -6.09 -15.25
CA TYR A 32 6.25 -7.48 -15.45
C TYR A 32 4.81 -7.72 -14.98
N ALA A 33 4.18 -8.72 -15.57
CA ALA A 33 2.74 -8.99 -15.43
C ALA A 33 2.26 -9.02 -13.98
N ALA A 34 2.98 -9.64 -13.04
CA ALA A 34 2.50 -9.76 -11.66
C ALA A 34 2.20 -8.39 -11.02
N ILE A 35 3.05 -7.39 -11.23
CA ILE A 35 2.92 -6.07 -10.57
C ILE A 35 2.32 -4.99 -11.48
N SER A 36 1.96 -5.31 -12.73
CA SER A 36 1.60 -4.29 -13.71
C SER A 36 0.36 -3.50 -13.35
N GLY A 37 -0.59 -4.10 -12.64
CA GLY A 37 -1.78 -3.45 -12.09
C GLY A 37 -1.63 -2.99 -10.65
N HIS A 38 -0.49 -3.18 -9.99
CA HIS A 38 -0.37 -2.83 -8.57
C HIS A 38 -0.48 -1.31 -8.37
N PRO A 39 -1.45 -0.80 -7.59
CA PRO A 39 -1.57 0.62 -7.29
C PRO A 39 -0.30 1.21 -6.70
N ASP A 40 0.29 0.53 -5.71
CA ASP A 40 1.47 1.01 -4.97
C ASP A 40 2.77 1.02 -5.79
N ILE A 41 2.76 0.50 -7.02
CA ILE A 41 3.89 0.59 -7.97
C ILE A 41 3.82 1.87 -8.79
N SER A 42 2.62 2.37 -9.09
CA SER A 42 2.42 3.53 -9.96
C SER A 42 1.90 4.77 -9.23
N VAL A 43 1.44 4.63 -7.99
CA VAL A 43 0.80 5.70 -7.21
C VAL A 43 1.36 5.74 -5.79
N CYS A 44 1.71 6.95 -5.34
CA CYS A 44 2.09 7.25 -3.96
C CYS A 44 1.17 8.36 -3.40
N HIS A 45 0.26 8.00 -2.50
CA HIS A 45 -0.55 8.97 -1.76
C HIS A 45 0.29 9.61 -0.65
N LEU A 46 0.41 10.93 -0.67
CA LEU A 46 1.26 11.70 0.24
C LEU A 46 0.50 12.21 1.47
N GLY A 47 -0.76 11.80 1.64
CA GLY A 47 -1.67 12.36 2.63
C GLY A 47 -2.48 13.55 2.09
N GLY A 48 -3.63 13.79 2.74
CA GLY A 48 -4.54 14.87 2.35
C GLY A 48 -4.98 14.75 0.89
N ARG A 49 -4.67 15.78 0.09
CA ARG A 49 -5.05 15.88 -1.33
C ARG A 49 -3.87 15.71 -2.29
N GLU A 50 -2.67 15.35 -1.82
CA GLU A 50 -1.48 15.22 -2.67
C GLU A 50 -1.23 13.77 -3.06
N ILE A 51 -1.08 13.52 -4.37
CA ILE A 51 -0.81 12.19 -4.92
C ILE A 51 0.26 12.32 -5.99
N VAL A 52 1.30 11.51 -5.89
CA VAL A 52 2.34 11.40 -6.93
C VAL A 52 2.10 10.14 -7.74
N VAL A 53 2.17 10.27 -9.07
CA VAL A 53 1.84 9.20 -10.02
C VAL A 53 2.98 9.04 -11.03
N ALA A 54 3.23 7.80 -11.48
CA ALA A 54 4.18 7.50 -12.54
C ALA A 54 3.82 8.20 -13.87
N PRO A 55 4.80 8.68 -14.68
CA PRO A 55 4.52 9.43 -15.90
C PRO A 55 3.59 8.72 -16.89
N ASP A 56 3.74 7.41 -17.05
CA ASP A 56 2.97 6.57 -17.97
C ASP A 56 1.46 6.49 -17.64
N SER A 57 1.09 6.75 -16.39
CA SER A 57 -0.28 6.70 -15.88
C SER A 57 -0.80 8.08 -15.44
N PHE A 58 0.02 9.12 -15.53
CA PHE A 58 -0.29 10.47 -15.04
C PHE A 58 -1.61 11.02 -15.58
N GLU A 59 -1.81 11.04 -16.90
CA GLU A 59 -3.02 11.63 -17.48
C GLU A 59 -4.30 10.88 -17.06
N HIS A 60 -4.21 9.54 -16.95
CA HIS A 60 -5.33 8.72 -16.48
C HIS A 60 -5.76 9.09 -15.06
N TYR A 61 -4.81 9.15 -14.11
CA TYR A 61 -5.14 9.50 -12.73
C TYR A 61 -5.48 10.98 -12.55
N LYS A 62 -4.87 11.87 -13.33
CA LYS A 62 -5.18 13.30 -13.32
C LYS A 62 -6.64 13.54 -13.70
N GLU A 63 -7.13 12.91 -14.77
CA GLU A 63 -8.53 13.01 -15.18
C GLU A 63 -9.47 12.48 -14.08
N LEU A 64 -9.18 11.29 -13.55
CA LEU A 64 -10.04 10.62 -12.57
C LEU A 64 -10.08 11.29 -11.19
N LEU A 65 -8.95 11.86 -10.73
CA LEU A 65 -8.81 12.33 -9.35
C LEU A 65 -8.99 13.84 -9.18
N SER A 66 -8.74 14.62 -10.25
CA SER A 66 -8.89 16.09 -10.17
C SER A 66 -10.34 16.51 -9.90
N ILE A 67 -11.32 15.76 -10.40
CA ILE A 67 -12.75 16.03 -10.16
C ILE A 67 -13.13 15.90 -8.67
N TYR A 68 -12.33 15.15 -7.90
CA TYR A 68 -12.50 15.01 -6.46
C TYR A 68 -11.67 16.01 -5.66
N GLY A 69 -10.92 16.90 -6.31
CA GLY A 69 -10.09 17.92 -5.66
C GLY A 69 -8.70 17.43 -5.24
N PHE A 70 -8.21 16.33 -5.80
CA PHE A 70 -6.81 15.91 -5.62
C PHE A 70 -5.87 16.74 -6.48
N ASN A 71 -4.72 17.10 -5.91
CA ASN A 71 -3.55 17.58 -6.62
C ASN A 71 -2.73 16.37 -7.08
N VAL A 72 -2.94 15.95 -8.33
CA VAL A 72 -2.18 14.85 -8.95
C VAL A 72 -0.89 15.41 -9.54
N ILE A 73 0.24 14.91 -9.06
CA ILE A 73 1.58 15.36 -9.40
C ILE A 73 2.25 14.26 -10.23
N CYS A 74 2.78 14.62 -11.40
CA CYS A 74 3.59 13.70 -12.20
C CYS A 74 4.94 13.51 -11.53
N GLY A 75 5.31 12.25 -11.26
CA GLY A 75 6.65 11.89 -10.79
C GLY A 75 7.71 12.11 -11.88
N ARG A 76 8.98 11.93 -11.54
CA ARG A 76 10.10 12.07 -12.48
C ARG A 76 10.69 10.73 -12.95
N SER A 77 10.32 9.63 -12.30
CA SER A 77 10.90 8.32 -12.55
C SER A 77 10.00 7.50 -13.46
N GLU A 78 10.51 7.14 -14.64
CA GLU A 78 9.84 6.17 -15.49
C GLU A 78 9.91 4.78 -14.84
N LEU A 79 8.77 4.09 -14.81
CA LEU A 79 8.73 2.67 -14.45
C LEU A 79 9.47 1.86 -15.52
N GLN A 80 10.23 0.87 -15.08
CA GLN A 80 10.89 -0.08 -15.98
C GLN A 80 10.68 -1.50 -15.49
N HIS A 81 11.00 -2.47 -16.35
CA HIS A 81 10.64 -3.85 -16.11
C HIS A 81 11.27 -4.43 -14.84
N SER A 82 12.56 -4.18 -14.63
CA SER A 82 13.34 -4.87 -13.62
C SER A 82 13.60 -4.03 -12.37
N TYR A 83 13.62 -4.69 -11.22
CA TYR A 83 14.10 -4.11 -9.96
C TYR A 83 15.54 -3.56 -10.12
N PRO A 84 15.89 -2.40 -9.54
CA PRO A 84 15.09 -1.53 -8.67
C PRO A 84 14.38 -0.39 -9.41
N HIS A 85 14.09 -0.54 -10.71
CA HIS A 85 13.52 0.53 -11.52
C HIS A 85 11.98 0.53 -11.57
N ASN A 86 11.34 -0.21 -10.67
CA ASN A 86 9.88 -0.32 -10.50
C ASN A 86 9.42 -0.16 -9.04
N ILE A 87 10.25 0.46 -8.20
CA ILE A 87 9.97 0.66 -6.76
C ILE A 87 9.89 2.13 -6.36
N GLN A 88 10.03 3.07 -7.31
CA GLN A 88 10.26 4.49 -7.01
C GLN A 88 9.10 5.15 -6.24
N TYR A 89 7.89 4.60 -6.39
CA TYR A 89 6.66 5.07 -5.77
C TYR A 89 6.24 4.24 -4.54
N ASN A 90 6.91 3.12 -4.27
CA ASN A 90 6.48 2.10 -3.30
C ASN A 90 6.88 2.43 -1.84
N VAL A 91 6.75 3.70 -1.45
CA VAL A 91 7.09 4.21 -0.11
C VAL A 91 5.97 3.89 0.88
N ALA A 92 6.32 3.34 2.04
CA ALA A 92 5.37 3.14 3.13
C ALA A 92 5.41 4.33 4.11
N PHE A 93 4.30 5.05 4.25
CA PHE A 93 4.14 6.08 5.27
C PHE A 93 3.50 5.49 6.54
N VAL A 94 4.12 5.74 7.70
CA VAL A 94 3.66 5.28 9.03
C VAL A 94 3.76 6.45 10.00
N GLY A 95 2.64 7.15 10.19
CA GLY A 95 2.62 8.41 10.95
C GLY A 95 3.61 9.42 10.37
N LYS A 96 4.62 9.80 11.15
CA LYS A 96 5.69 10.73 10.74
C LYS A 96 6.87 10.07 10.02
N HIS A 97 6.84 8.76 9.79
CA HIS A 97 7.94 8.01 9.19
C HIS A 97 7.64 7.67 7.73
N ALA A 98 8.65 7.78 6.88
CA ALA A 98 8.66 7.21 5.55
C ALA A 98 9.66 6.06 5.52
N ILE A 99 9.23 4.87 5.07
CA ILE A 99 10.06 3.67 4.98
C ILE A 99 10.26 3.33 3.51
N HIS A 100 11.50 3.37 3.05
CA HIS A 100 11.87 2.98 1.68
C HIS A 100 13.38 2.81 1.51
N ASN A 101 13.81 2.31 0.35
CA ASN A 101 15.17 2.49 -0.15
C ASN A 101 15.30 3.86 -0.83
N PHE A 102 15.80 4.86 -0.11
CA PHE A 102 15.78 6.25 -0.59
C PHE A 102 16.76 6.56 -1.72
N ARG A 103 17.62 5.61 -2.07
CA ARG A 103 18.46 5.69 -3.28
C ARG A 103 17.65 5.54 -4.57
N HIS A 104 16.47 4.94 -4.47
CA HIS A 104 15.59 4.64 -5.59
C HIS A 104 14.23 5.34 -5.50
N THR A 105 13.94 6.13 -4.47
CA THR A 105 12.67 6.87 -4.39
C THR A 105 12.58 7.95 -5.46
N ASP A 106 11.37 8.15 -6.02
CA ASP A 106 11.12 9.25 -6.92
C ASP A 106 11.45 10.60 -6.26
N THR A 107 12.10 11.48 -7.01
CA THR A 107 12.57 12.76 -6.47
C THR A 107 11.45 13.67 -5.97
N VAL A 108 10.24 13.62 -6.55
CA VAL A 108 9.09 14.41 -6.08
C VAL A 108 8.65 13.94 -4.69
N ILE A 109 8.59 12.63 -4.49
CA ILE A 109 8.25 12.02 -3.20
C ILE A 109 9.33 12.36 -2.16
N LEU A 110 10.61 12.26 -2.54
CA LEU A 110 11.73 12.59 -1.66
C LEU A 110 11.76 14.08 -1.27
N GLU A 111 11.43 14.98 -2.20
CA GLU A 111 11.26 16.41 -1.94
C GLU A 111 10.10 16.65 -0.96
N HIS A 112 8.96 15.98 -1.13
CA HIS A 112 7.83 16.05 -0.20
C HIS A 112 8.20 15.57 1.20
N ILE A 113 8.85 14.40 1.32
CA ILE A 113 9.32 13.84 2.59
C ILE A 113 10.17 14.85 3.36
N ARG A 114 11.16 15.46 2.68
CA ARG A 114 12.06 16.44 3.29
C ARG A 114 11.35 17.73 3.67
N LYS A 115 10.51 18.25 2.77
CA LYS A 115 9.78 19.50 2.97
C LYS A 115 8.84 19.42 4.18
N ASN A 116 8.21 18.27 4.39
CA ASN A 116 7.26 18.06 5.48
C ASN A 116 7.88 17.45 6.74
N GLY A 117 9.20 17.27 6.79
CA GLY A 117 9.91 16.81 7.98
C GLY A 117 9.65 15.36 8.37
N TYR A 118 9.30 14.50 7.40
CA TYR A 118 9.19 13.07 7.65
C TYR A 118 10.54 12.48 8.04
N VAL A 119 10.51 11.53 8.97
CA VAL A 119 11.70 10.77 9.37
C VAL A 119 11.96 9.69 8.32
N LEU A 120 13.15 9.71 7.73
CA LEU A 120 13.57 8.71 6.75
C LEU A 120 14.04 7.43 7.45
N VAL A 121 13.30 6.35 7.26
CA VAL A 121 13.66 4.99 7.70
C VAL A 121 14.21 4.22 6.50
N ASP A 122 15.52 4.34 6.28
CA ASP A 122 16.18 3.73 5.10
C ASP A 122 16.29 2.21 5.26
N VAL A 123 15.78 1.48 4.26
CA VAL A 123 15.80 0.02 4.21
C VAL A 123 16.29 -0.47 2.85
N LYS A 124 16.79 -1.71 2.78
CA LYS A 124 17.21 -2.31 1.51
C LYS A 124 16.01 -2.72 0.64
N GLN A 125 14.92 -3.18 1.27
CA GLN A 125 13.72 -3.63 0.60
C GLN A 125 13.06 -2.47 -0.16
N GLY A 126 12.93 -2.61 -1.48
CA GLY A 126 12.38 -1.57 -2.34
C GLY A 126 10.86 -1.64 -2.45
N TYR A 127 10.28 -2.84 -2.39
CA TYR A 127 8.83 -3.00 -2.33
C TYR A 127 8.33 -2.71 -0.90
N SER A 128 8.70 -1.56 -0.32
CA SER A 128 8.45 -1.27 1.09
C SER A 128 6.96 -1.16 1.39
N LYS A 129 6.18 -0.52 0.53
CA LYS A 129 4.72 -0.45 0.69
C LYS A 129 4.08 -1.82 0.52
N CYS A 130 4.42 -2.59 -0.51
CA CYS A 130 3.89 -3.95 -0.65
C CYS A 130 4.28 -4.83 0.55
N SER A 131 5.49 -4.66 1.09
CA SER A 131 6.02 -5.45 2.21
C SER A 131 5.48 -5.03 3.59
N THR A 132 4.75 -3.92 3.67
CA THR A 132 4.35 -3.30 4.95
C THR A 132 2.84 -3.09 5.02
N CYS A 133 2.19 -3.91 5.85
CA CYS A 133 0.80 -3.68 6.24
C CYS A 133 0.79 -2.66 7.38
N VAL A 134 0.33 -1.44 7.08
CA VAL A 134 0.27 -0.33 8.06
C VAL A 134 -1.04 -0.43 8.83
N ILE A 135 -0.95 -0.58 10.15
CA ILE A 135 -2.14 -0.76 11.02
C ILE A 135 -2.64 0.60 11.54
N ASP A 136 -1.71 1.46 11.93
CA ASP A 136 -1.97 2.83 12.38
C ASP A 136 -0.70 3.70 12.23
N GLY A 137 -0.71 4.90 12.82
CA GLY A 137 0.40 5.85 12.74
C GLY A 137 1.69 5.44 13.46
N ASN A 138 1.72 4.32 14.19
CA ASN A 138 2.91 3.86 14.91
C ASN A 138 3.09 2.33 14.88
N SER A 139 2.39 1.60 14.01
CA SER A 139 2.52 0.15 13.99
C SER A 139 2.30 -0.49 12.62
N ILE A 140 3.03 -1.59 12.40
CA ILE A 140 3.07 -2.32 11.14
C ILE A 140 3.12 -3.84 11.33
N ILE A 141 2.74 -4.57 10.29
CA ILE A 141 3.00 -6.01 10.11
C ILE A 141 3.87 -6.17 8.86
N THR A 142 4.92 -7.01 8.95
CA THR A 142 5.79 -7.31 7.82
C THR A 142 6.43 -8.68 7.94
N SER A 143 6.75 -9.32 6.81
CA SER A 143 7.60 -10.51 6.74
C SER A 143 9.06 -10.19 6.39
N ASP A 144 9.37 -8.91 6.13
CA ASP A 144 10.72 -8.44 5.83
C ASP A 144 11.46 -8.07 7.12
N GLU A 145 12.48 -8.84 7.48
CA GLU A 145 13.25 -8.59 8.69
C GLU A 145 14.00 -7.24 8.67
N GLY A 146 14.35 -6.74 7.49
CA GLY A 146 15.01 -5.45 7.32
C GLY A 146 14.08 -4.31 7.70
N ILE A 147 12.85 -4.34 7.18
CA ILE A 147 11.78 -3.41 7.55
C ILE A 147 11.45 -3.54 9.03
N HIS A 148 11.27 -4.77 9.53
CA HIS A 148 10.97 -5.00 10.95
C HIS A 148 12.01 -4.39 11.88
N ARG A 149 13.31 -4.69 11.67
CA ARG A 149 14.40 -4.13 12.50
C ARG A 149 14.46 -2.61 12.39
N ALA A 150 14.30 -2.06 11.20
CA ALA A 150 14.32 -0.61 11.00
C ALA A 150 13.14 0.05 11.74
N ALA A 151 11.92 -0.45 11.55
CA ALA A 151 10.72 0.05 12.23
C ALA A 151 10.91 0.07 13.77
N MET A 152 11.34 -1.06 14.34
CA MET A 152 11.59 -1.17 15.78
C MET A 152 12.65 -0.17 16.28
N ASN A 153 13.73 0.05 15.53
CA ASN A 153 14.78 1.02 15.88
C ASN A 153 14.27 2.48 15.88
N PHE A 154 13.26 2.78 15.08
CA PHE A 154 12.62 4.09 15.01
C PHE A 154 11.39 4.22 15.94
N GLY A 155 11.12 3.21 16.78
CA GLY A 155 10.02 3.22 17.75
C GLY A 155 8.64 2.90 17.16
N ILE A 156 8.60 2.39 15.93
CA ILE A 156 7.39 1.85 15.31
C ILE A 156 7.23 0.40 15.79
N GLU A 157 6.10 0.07 16.39
CA GLU A 157 5.82 -1.30 16.78
C GLU A 157 5.65 -2.18 15.53
N SER A 158 6.37 -3.29 15.46
CA SER A 158 6.35 -4.15 14.29
C SER A 158 6.11 -5.60 14.68
N LEU A 159 5.07 -6.21 14.11
CA LEU A 159 4.90 -7.66 14.13
C LEU A 159 5.66 -8.26 12.95
N LEU A 160 6.67 -9.08 13.25
CA LEU A 160 7.32 -9.93 12.25
C LEU A 160 6.48 -11.19 12.04
N ILE A 161 6.10 -11.46 10.81
CA ILE A 161 5.39 -12.68 10.41
C ILE A 161 6.28 -13.56 9.51
N GLU A 162 5.91 -14.83 9.38
CA GLU A 162 6.53 -15.74 8.42
C GLU A 162 6.25 -15.30 6.98
N LYS A 163 7.16 -15.66 6.06
CA LYS A 163 6.98 -15.47 4.63
C LYS A 163 6.07 -16.58 4.06
N GLY A 164 5.43 -16.32 2.93
CA GLY A 164 4.53 -17.27 2.29
C GLY A 164 3.07 -17.01 2.63
N GLY A 165 2.18 -17.92 2.24
CA GLY A 165 0.74 -17.83 2.54
C GLY A 165 -0.02 -16.70 1.83
N ILE A 166 0.64 -15.96 0.94
CA ILE A 166 0.06 -14.88 0.12
C ILE A 166 0.37 -15.21 -1.33
N SER A 167 -0.65 -15.28 -2.17
CA SER A 167 -0.51 -15.64 -3.58
C SER A 167 -0.08 -14.42 -4.40
N LEU A 168 0.88 -14.61 -5.31
CA LEU A 168 1.23 -13.65 -6.36
C LEU A 168 1.63 -14.43 -7.62
N GLU A 169 0.95 -14.17 -8.72
CA GLU A 169 1.15 -14.95 -9.95
C GLU A 169 2.59 -14.81 -10.47
N GLY A 170 3.25 -15.94 -10.77
CA GLY A 170 4.63 -15.96 -11.25
C GLY A 170 5.71 -15.88 -10.16
N PHE A 171 5.32 -15.83 -8.88
CA PHE A 171 6.24 -15.77 -7.74
C PHE A 171 5.91 -16.84 -6.69
N GLU A 172 6.87 -17.11 -5.80
CA GLU A 172 6.68 -18.08 -4.70
C GLU A 172 5.64 -17.60 -3.68
N TYR A 173 5.62 -16.29 -3.43
CA TYR A 173 4.68 -15.62 -2.54
C TYR A 173 4.58 -14.12 -2.84
N GLY A 174 3.46 -13.52 -2.45
CA GLY A 174 3.24 -12.07 -2.42
C GLY A 174 3.53 -11.46 -1.05
N PHE A 175 3.15 -10.19 -0.86
CA PHE A 175 3.45 -9.42 0.34
C PHE A 175 2.21 -8.93 1.12
N ILE A 176 2.35 -8.80 2.43
CA ILE A 176 1.24 -8.51 3.37
C ILE A 176 0.63 -7.11 3.19
N GLY A 177 1.44 -6.11 2.85
CA GLY A 177 0.95 -4.78 2.49
C GLY A 177 0.25 -4.79 1.14
N GLY A 178 0.75 -5.58 0.20
CA GLY A 178 0.20 -5.75 -1.14
C GLY A 178 -1.19 -6.40 -1.18
N CYS A 179 -1.52 -7.21 -0.17
CA CYS A 179 -2.85 -7.79 -0.02
C CYS A 179 -3.75 -7.05 0.98
N SER A 180 -3.38 -5.85 1.46
CA SER A 180 -4.14 -5.16 2.52
C SER A 180 -4.26 -3.65 2.35
N GLY A 181 -5.12 -3.04 3.15
CA GLY A 181 -5.19 -1.59 3.32
C GLY A 181 -6.28 -1.15 4.28
N LEU A 182 -6.13 0.05 4.84
CA LEU A 182 -7.14 0.68 5.68
C LEU A 182 -8.32 1.12 4.79
N ILE A 183 -9.52 0.71 5.17
CA ILE A 183 -10.76 1.01 4.43
C ILE A 183 -11.71 1.94 5.20
N SER A 184 -11.44 2.15 6.49
CA SER A 184 -12.06 3.16 7.34
C SER A 184 -11.09 3.53 8.47
N GLU A 185 -11.52 4.37 9.41
CA GLU A 185 -10.70 4.67 10.59
C GLU A 185 -10.38 3.40 11.37
N ASN A 186 -11.34 2.48 11.56
CA ASN A 186 -11.19 1.31 12.41
C ASN A 186 -11.09 -0.02 11.66
N GLU A 187 -11.32 -0.09 10.35
CA GLU A 187 -11.25 -1.35 9.59
C GLU A 187 -10.00 -1.45 8.71
N ILE A 188 -9.33 -2.60 8.79
CA ILE A 188 -8.30 -3.02 7.84
C ILE A 188 -8.82 -4.18 7.00
N ALA A 189 -8.74 -4.02 5.68
CA ALA A 189 -9.15 -5.04 4.73
C ALA A 189 -7.97 -5.89 4.26
N PHE A 190 -8.26 -7.15 3.97
CA PHE A 190 -7.36 -8.11 3.33
C PHE A 190 -8.05 -8.72 2.10
N ILE A 191 -7.33 -8.83 0.99
CA ILE A 191 -7.86 -9.38 -0.27
C ILE A 191 -7.70 -10.91 -0.26
N GLY A 192 -8.80 -11.61 0.02
CA GLY A 192 -8.83 -13.05 0.29
C GLY A 192 -8.72 -13.42 1.77
N ASP A 193 -8.79 -14.71 2.05
CA ASP A 193 -8.92 -15.30 3.38
C ASP A 193 -7.60 -15.26 4.17
N LEU A 194 -7.50 -14.30 5.09
CA LEU A 194 -6.37 -14.16 6.02
C LEU A 194 -6.25 -15.33 7.01
N THR A 195 -7.34 -16.07 7.27
CA THR A 195 -7.38 -17.11 8.30
C THR A 195 -6.50 -18.33 7.98
N GLU A 196 -6.19 -18.52 6.70
CA GLU A 196 -5.30 -19.58 6.22
C GLU A 196 -3.80 -19.28 6.43
N HIS A 197 -3.44 -18.02 6.72
CA HIS A 197 -2.04 -17.64 6.92
C HIS A 197 -1.49 -18.23 8.23
N ALA A 198 -0.26 -18.77 8.21
CA ALA A 198 0.36 -19.43 9.36
C ALA A 198 0.39 -18.54 10.62
N CYS A 199 0.61 -17.23 10.42
CA CYS A 199 0.63 -16.23 11.50
C CYS A 199 -0.74 -15.57 11.80
N TYR A 200 -1.87 -16.10 11.32
CA TYR A 200 -3.19 -15.45 11.46
C TYR A 200 -3.52 -15.05 12.89
N ARG A 201 -3.33 -15.94 13.86
CA ARG A 201 -3.63 -15.64 15.28
C ARG A 201 -2.83 -14.45 15.81
N ALA A 202 -1.53 -14.40 15.50
CA ALA A 202 -0.66 -13.30 15.92
C ALA A 202 -1.05 -11.98 15.24
N MET A 203 -1.36 -12.01 13.94
CA MET A 203 -1.84 -10.83 13.21
C MET A 203 -3.16 -10.33 13.78
N ARG A 204 -4.12 -11.23 14.01
CA ARG A 204 -5.41 -10.90 14.61
C ARG A 204 -5.26 -10.23 15.97
N GLU A 205 -4.51 -10.84 16.88
CA GLU A 205 -4.27 -10.25 18.20
C GLU A 205 -3.57 -8.89 18.12
N PHE A 206 -2.62 -8.73 17.19
CA PHE A 206 -1.89 -7.48 17.00
C PHE A 206 -2.79 -6.34 16.48
N ILE A 207 -3.71 -6.66 15.57
CA ILE A 207 -4.69 -5.73 14.99
C ILE A 207 -5.77 -5.37 16.01
N GLU A 208 -6.37 -6.37 16.68
CA GLU A 208 -7.44 -6.15 17.65
C GLU A 208 -6.96 -5.36 18.88
N LYS A 209 -5.72 -5.58 19.36
CA LYS A 209 -5.11 -4.78 20.44
C LYS A 209 -5.01 -3.28 20.11
N ARG A 210 -5.12 -2.91 18.84
CA ARG A 210 -5.09 -1.53 18.34
C ARG A 210 -6.48 -0.98 18.01
N ASN A 211 -7.53 -1.67 18.48
CA ASN A 211 -8.93 -1.33 18.22
C ASN A 211 -9.25 -1.27 16.72
N ARG A 212 -8.64 -2.18 15.95
CA ARG A 212 -8.90 -2.34 14.53
C ARG A 212 -9.66 -3.64 14.28
N GLU A 213 -10.57 -3.60 13.32
CA GLU A 213 -11.36 -4.74 12.87
C GLU A 213 -10.80 -5.28 11.54
N ILE A 214 -10.80 -6.61 11.40
CA ILE A 214 -10.34 -7.28 10.17
C ILE A 214 -11.55 -7.48 9.26
N VAL A 215 -11.41 -7.02 8.01
CA VAL A 215 -12.37 -7.28 6.94
C VAL A 215 -11.72 -8.19 5.90
N ILE A 216 -12.27 -9.38 5.74
CA ILE A 216 -11.85 -10.33 4.70
C ILE A 216 -12.65 -10.01 3.43
N LEU A 217 -11.95 -9.73 2.32
CA LEU A 217 -12.55 -9.44 1.02
C LEU A 217 -12.51 -10.71 0.15
N GLY A 218 -13.46 -11.60 0.39
CA GLY A 218 -13.68 -12.83 -0.36
C GLY A 218 -13.09 -14.09 0.26
N GLU A 219 -13.62 -15.25 -0.12
CA GLU A 219 -13.27 -16.58 0.44
C GLU A 219 -12.16 -17.31 -0.34
N PHE A 220 -11.48 -16.61 -1.25
CA PHE A 220 -10.34 -17.15 -2.00
C PHE A 220 -9.02 -16.95 -1.25
N LYS A 221 -7.94 -17.60 -1.68
CA LYS A 221 -6.61 -17.46 -1.06
C LYS A 221 -6.18 -16.00 -0.94
N LEU A 222 -5.65 -15.63 0.22
CA LEU A 222 -5.01 -14.32 0.43
C LEU A 222 -4.03 -14.03 -0.72
N ALA A 223 -4.17 -12.87 -1.36
CA ALA A 223 -3.47 -12.56 -2.61
C ALA A 223 -3.03 -11.09 -2.69
N ASP A 224 -1.81 -10.90 -3.20
CA ASP A 224 -1.19 -9.59 -3.38
C ASP A 224 -1.68 -8.94 -4.69
N TYR A 225 -2.28 -7.77 -4.55
CA TYR A 225 -2.77 -6.93 -5.65
C TYR A 225 -2.25 -5.48 -5.51
N GLY A 226 -1.11 -5.27 -4.85
CA GLY A 226 -0.48 -3.94 -4.82
C GLY A 226 -1.13 -2.90 -3.91
N SER A 227 -1.64 -3.33 -2.76
CA SER A 227 -2.28 -2.53 -1.73
C SER A 227 -3.68 -2.03 -2.11
N ILE A 228 -4.53 -1.86 -1.10
CA ILE A 228 -5.73 -1.02 -1.20
C ILE A 228 -5.31 0.38 -0.74
N ILE A 229 -5.30 1.37 -1.64
CA ILE A 229 -4.88 2.74 -1.31
C ILE A 229 -6.10 3.59 -0.95
N PRO A 230 -6.33 3.92 0.34
CA PRO A 230 -7.38 4.86 0.72
C PRO A 230 -7.01 6.27 0.27
N LEU A 231 -7.98 6.98 -0.33
CA LEU A 231 -7.79 8.35 -0.83
C LEU A 231 -8.51 9.41 0.00
N LEU A 232 -9.72 9.10 0.45
CA LEU A 232 -10.55 10.00 1.23
C LEU A 232 -10.98 9.32 2.51
N GLU A 233 -10.60 9.92 3.61
CA GLU A 233 -11.23 9.73 4.91
C GLU A 233 -12.42 10.69 4.95
N GLU A 234 -13.63 10.20 5.27
CA GLU A 234 -14.69 11.12 5.65
C GLU A 234 -14.22 11.87 6.89
N GLN A 235 -14.06 13.19 6.80
CA GLN A 235 -13.80 13.97 8.00
C GLN A 235 -15.00 13.80 8.93
N PRO A 236 -14.81 13.54 10.23
CA PRO A 236 -15.90 13.61 11.17
C PRO A 236 -16.55 14.99 11.02
N LYS A 237 -17.84 14.99 10.68
CA LYS A 237 -18.65 16.21 10.75
C LYS A 237 -18.66 16.61 12.21
N TYR A 238 -17.82 17.58 12.58
CA TYR A 238 -18.01 18.32 13.82
C TYR A 238 -19.36 19.04 13.68
N ILE A 239 -20.39 18.49 14.34
CA ILE A 239 -21.67 19.15 14.61
C ILE A 239 -21.61 19.67 16.04
#